data_AF-A0A3B9XIR0-F1
#
_entry.id   AF-A0A3B9XIR0-F1
#
_cell.length_a   1.000
_cell.length_b   1.000
_cell.length_c   1.000
_cell.angle_alpha   90.00
_cell.angle_beta   90.00
_cell.angle_gamma   90.00
#
_symmetry.space_group_name_H-M   'P 1'
#
loop_
_entity.id
_entity.type
_entity.pdbx_description
1 polymer ?
#
loop_
_entity_poly.entity_id
_entity_poly.type
_entity_poly.pdbx_seq_one_letter_code
_entity_poly.pdbx_strand_id
1 'polypeptide(L)' 'ADWPILNALVNTACGATWVSFHHGGGVGIGYSLHAGQVIVADGTEEAAK' A
#
# COMPACT_ATOMS: atom_id res chain seq x y z
N ALA A 1 -3.84 -15.17 -2.62
CA ALA A 1 -4.17 -14.04 -1.71
C ALA A 1 -3.97 -12.75 -2.49
N ASP A 2 -4.67 -12.64 -3.61
CA ASP A 2 -4.17 -11.82 -4.72
C ASP A 2 -4.57 -10.36 -4.54
N TRP A 3 -5.68 -10.11 -3.87
CA TRP A 3 -6.20 -8.77 -3.60
C TRP A 3 -5.24 -7.84 -2.84
N PRO A 4 -4.64 -8.21 -1.69
CA PRO A 4 -3.67 -7.35 -1.02
C PRO A 4 -2.38 -7.15 -1.84
N ILE A 5 -2.00 -8.11 -2.70
CA ILE A 5 -0.87 -7.96 -3.61
C ILE A 5 -1.21 -6.94 -4.70
N LEU A 6 -2.38 -7.06 -5.33
CA LEU A 6 -2.87 -6.09 -6.31
C LEU A 6 -3.08 -4.70 -5.69
N ASN A 7 -3.48 -4.62 -4.42
CA ASN A 7 -3.56 -3.35 -3.69
C ASN A 7 -2.18 -2.69 -3.58
N ALA A 8 -1.13 -3.43 -3.23
CA ALA A 8 0.22 -2.88 -3.22
C ALA A 8 0.65 -2.41 -4.62
N LEU A 9 0.46 -3.25 -5.65
CA LEU A 9 0.84 -2.92 -7.02
C LEU A 9 0.09 -1.70 -7.58
N VAL A 10 -1.22 -1.60 -7.35
CA VAL A 10 -2.02 -0.48 -7.86
C VAL A 10 -1.69 0.82 -7.12
N ASN A 11 -1.48 0.79 -5.80
CA ASN A 11 -1.09 2.00 -5.07
C ASN A 11 0.31 2.49 -5.46
N THR A 12 1.24 1.57 -5.77
CA THR A 12 2.55 1.94 -6.34
C THR A 12 2.37 2.58 -7.72
N ALA A 13 1.56 1.98 -8.59
CA ALA A 13 1.30 2.52 -9.93
C ALA A 13 0.57 3.87 -9.90
N CYS A 14 -0.29 4.09 -8.91
CA CYS A 14 -1.05 5.32 -8.72
C CYS A 14 -0.28 6.44 -7.99
N GLY A 15 0.98 6.22 -7.62
CA GLY A 15 1.83 7.30 -7.09
C GLY A 15 1.77 7.52 -5.58
N ALA A 16 1.40 6.51 -4.79
CA ALA A 16 1.57 6.60 -3.34
C ALA A 16 3.04 6.87 -2.97
N THR A 17 3.28 7.74 -1.97
CA THR A 17 4.65 8.12 -1.56
C THR A 17 5.40 6.94 -0.96
N TRP A 18 4.73 6.07 -0.21
CA TRP A 18 5.26 4.76 0.12
C TRP A 18 4.15 3.70 0.23
N VAL A 19 4.52 2.49 -0.16
CA VAL A 19 3.67 1.29 -0.11
C VAL A 19 4.41 0.22 0.66
N SER A 20 3.70 -0.52 1.49
CA SER A 20 4.23 -1.67 2.22
C SER A 20 3.38 -2.90 1.96
N PHE A 21 4.00 -4.07 2.00
CA PHE A 21 3.32 -5.36 1.89
C PHE A 21 3.87 -6.30 2.95
N HIS A 22 3.02 -6.73 3.88
CA HIS A 22 3.42 -7.46 5.07
C HIS A 22 2.66 -8.78 5.20
N HIS A 23 3.27 -9.69 5.96
CA HIS A 23 2.71 -10.99 6.27
C HIS A 23 2.36 -11.09 7.76
N GLY A 24 1.21 -11.69 8.08
CA GLY A 24 0.84 -12.10 9.44
C GLY A 24 0.44 -10.99 10.41
N GLY A 25 0.12 -9.79 9.90
CA GLY A 25 -0.36 -8.71 10.76
C GLY A 25 -1.66 -9.09 11.48
N GLY A 26 -1.73 -8.78 12.77
CA GLY A 26 -2.86 -9.07 13.66
C GLY A 26 -2.95 -10.54 14.11
N VAL A 27 -2.82 -11.49 13.18
CA VAL A 27 -3.16 -12.91 13.40
C VAL A 27 -1.97 -13.88 13.37
N GLY A 28 -0.75 -13.36 13.19
CA GLY A 28 0.48 -14.16 13.22
C GLY A 28 0.87 -14.79 11.88
N ILE A 29 2.06 -15.38 11.85
CA ILE A 29 2.68 -15.98 10.68
C ILE A 29 1.78 -17.11 10.14
N GLY A 30 1.53 -17.08 8.82
CA GLY A 30 0.74 -18.06 8.07
C GLY A 30 -0.70 -17.66 7.78
N TYR A 31 -1.24 -16.65 8.47
CA TYR A 31 -2.70 -16.43 8.50
C TYR A 31 -3.21 -15.15 7.81
N SER A 32 -2.33 -14.21 7.45
CA SER A 32 -2.75 -13.01 6.70
C SER A 32 -1.67 -12.48 5.75
N LEU A 33 -2.13 -11.82 4.69
CA LEU A 33 -1.33 -11.00 3.79
C LEU A 33 -2.07 -9.68 3.63
N HIS A 34 -1.37 -8.55 3.76
CA HIS A 34 -1.99 -7.23 3.70
C HIS A 34 -1.01 -6.18 3.17
N ALA A 35 -1.56 -5.09 2.66
CA ALA A 35 -0.81 -3.96 2.13
C ALA A 35 -1.21 -2.68 2.85
N GLY A 36 -0.25 -1.79 3.06
CA GLY A 36 -0.45 -0.43 3.52
C GLY A 36 0.04 0.57 2.47
N GLN A 37 -0.55 1.76 2.47
CA GLN A 37 -0.13 2.85 1.61
C GLN A 37 -0.22 4.18 2.35
N VAL A 38 0.64 5.12 1.97
CA VAL A 38 0.58 6.51 2.43
C VAL A 38 0.94 7.42 1.29
N ILE A 39 0.30 8.58 1.26
CA ILE A 39 0.56 9.67 0.34
C ILE A 39 0.87 10.95 1.12
N VAL A 40 1.84 11.72 0.64
CA VAL A 40 2.19 13.04 1.17
C VAL A 40 1.47 14.10 0.35
N ALA A 41 0.66 14.92 1.03
CA ALA A 41 0.06 16.12 0.45
C ALA A 41 0.93 17.33 0.81
N ASP A 42 1.92 17.65 -0.03
CA ASP A 42 2.89 18.72 0.21
C ASP A 42 2.47 20.10 -0.34
N GLY A 43 1.32 20.18 -1.02
CA GLY A 43 0.78 21.40 -1.59
C GLY A 43 1.22 21.70 -3.03
N THR A 44 2.00 20.82 -3.66
CA THR A 44 2.34 20.91 -5.09
C THR A 44 1.16 20.51 -5.98
N GLU A 45 1.12 21.02 -7.21
CA GLU A 45 0.10 20.60 -8.20
C GLU A 45 0.30 19.14 -8.63
N GLU A 46 1.54 18.64 -8.56
CA GLU A 46 1.87 17.25 -8.82
C GLU A 46 1.22 16.31 -7.80
N ALA A 47 1.31 16.63 -6.50
CA ALA A 47 0.73 15.81 -5.44
C ALA A 47 -0.81 15.85 -5.39
N ALA A 48 -1.44 16.81 -6.09
CA ALA A 48 -2.90 16.94 -6.15
C ALA A 48 -3.58 16.03 -7.19
N LYS A 49 -2.81 15.39 -8.07
CA LYS A 49 -3.29 14.52 -9.16
C LYS A 49 -3.45 13.08 -8.70
#